data_AF-B3E7N0-F1
#
_entry.id   AF-B3E7N0-F1
#
_cell.length_a   1.000
_cell.length_b   1.000
_cell.length_c   1.000
_cell.angle_alpha   90.00
_cell.angle_beta   90.00
_cell.angle_gamma   90.00
#
_symmetry.space_group_name_H-M   'P 1'
#
loop_
_entity.id
_entity.type
_entity.pdbx_description
1 polymer ?
#
loop_
_entity_poly.entity_id
_entity_poly.type
_entity_poly.pdbx_seq_one_letter_code
_entity_poly.pdbx_strand_id
1 'polypeptide(L)' 'MFGFGIPELLVIGAILMLVFGVGKLPELGNSFGKAISNFRRAADGKDQVEINPKAES' A
#
# COMPACT_ATOMS: atom_id res chain seq x y z
N MET A 1 -18.27 23.03 17.78
CA MET A 1 -17.09 23.38 16.95
C MET A 1 -16.95 22.29 15.90
N PHE A 2 -17.20 22.64 14.63
CA PHE A 2 -17.11 21.73 13.48
C PHE A 2 -15.62 21.42 13.24
N GLY A 3 -15.14 20.34 13.85
CA GLY A 3 -13.80 19.81 13.57
C GLY A 3 -13.79 19.16 12.18
N PHE A 4 -12.60 19.07 11.58
CA PHE A 4 -12.36 18.35 10.32
C PHE A 4 -12.87 16.91 10.46
N GLY A 5 -14.07 16.66 9.98
CA GLY A 5 -14.74 15.38 10.13
C GLY A 5 -14.50 14.48 8.93
N ILE A 6 -15.03 13.26 9.03
CA ILE A 6 -15.15 12.37 7.89
C ILE A 6 -15.85 13.02 6.69
N PRO A 7 -16.89 13.88 6.86
CA PRO A 7 -17.54 14.54 5.71
C PRO A 7 -16.60 15.44 4.91
N GLU A 8 -15.79 16.28 5.56
CA GLU A 8 -14.85 17.18 4.89
C GLU A 8 -13.76 16.40 4.13
N LEU A 9 -13.26 15.31 4.72
CA LEU A 9 -12.30 14.42 4.06
C LEU A 9 -12.90 13.74 2.83
N LEU A 10 -14.18 13.37 2.86
CA LEU A 10 -14.88 12.79 1.70
C LEU A 10 -15.03 13.81 0.57
N VAL A 11 -15.33 15.08 0.89
CA VAL A 11 -15.43 16.15 -0.12
C VAL A 11 -14.07 16.37 -0.80
N ILE A 12 -13.00 16.45 -0.02
CA ILE A 12 -11.64 16.58 -0.57
C ILE A 12 -11.27 15.33 -1.38
N GLY A 13 -11.59 14.14 -0.87
CA GLY A 13 -11.38 12.88 -1.58
C GLY A 13 -12.12 12.82 -2.91
N ALA A 14 -13.35 13.31 -2.97
CA ALA A 14 -14.14 13.39 -4.19
C ALA A 14 -13.49 14.34 -5.22
N ILE A 15 -12.97 15.50 -4.78
CA ILE A 15 -12.24 16.43 -5.67
C ILE A 15 -10.97 15.76 -6.22
N LEU A 16 -10.19 15.10 -5.36
CA LEU A 16 -8.99 14.35 -5.79
C LEU A 16 -9.35 13.25 -6.78
N MET A 17 -10.48 12.58 -6.56
CA MET A 17 -11.00 11.54 -7.45
C MET A 17 -11.47 12.11 -8.81
N LEU A 18 -11.96 13.35 -8.86
CA LEU A 18 -12.27 14.03 -10.13
C LEU A 18 -11.00 14.40 -10.91
N VAL A 19 -9.95 14.83 -10.20
CA VAL A 19 -8.67 15.21 -10.83
C VAL A 19 -7.87 14.00 -11.29
N PHE A 20 -7.72 12.99 -10.43
CA PHE A 20 -6.93 11.79 -10.70
C PHE A 20 -7.73 10.66 -11.36
N GLY A 21 -9.05 10.65 -11.23
CA GLY A 21 -9.93 9.58 -11.68
C GLY A 21 -10.11 8.45 -10.66
N VAL A 22 -11.26 7.76 -10.74
CA VAL A 22 -11.65 6.67 -9.82
C VAL A 22 -10.70 5.47 -9.84
N GLY A 23 -10.02 5.23 -10.97
CA GLY A 23 -9.13 4.07 -11.15
C GLY A 23 -7.71 4.28 -10.62
N LYS A 24 -7.27 5.54 -10.42
CA LYS A 24 -5.90 5.82 -9.99
C LYS A 24 -5.67 5.58 -8.50
N LEU A 25 -6.69 5.80 -7.67
CA LEU A 25 -6.60 5.55 -6.22
C LEU A 25 -6.36 4.06 -5.90
N PRO A 26 -7.09 3.09 -6.47
CA PRO A 26 -6.80 1.66 -6.29
C PRO A 26 -5.42 1.24 -6.82
N GLU A 27 -4.98 1.81 -7.95
CA GLU A 27 -3.69 1.50 -8.58
C GLU A 27 -2.51 1.92 -7.66
N LEU A 28 -2.60 3.14 -7.11
CA LEU A 28 -1.69 3.65 -6.08
C LEU A 28 -1.75 2.75 -4.82
N GLY A 29 -2.95 2.47 -4.31
CA GLY A 29 -3.14 1.63 -3.13
C GLY A 29 -2.55 0.22 -3.27
N ASN A 30 -2.67 -0.41 -4.44
CA ASN A 30 -2.08 -1.73 -4.71
C ASN A 30 -0.54 -1.68 -4.72
N SER A 31 0.02 -0.63 -5.31
CA SER A 31 1.49 -0.43 -5.38
C SER A 31 2.07 -0.17 -3.99
N PHE A 32 1.45 0.75 -3.23
CA PHE A 32 1.82 1.03 -1.85
C PHE A 32 1.60 -0.19 -0.94
N GLY A 33 0.49 -0.91 -1.12
CA GLY A 33 0.18 -2.12 -0.35
C GLY A 33 1.22 -3.22 -0.53
N LYS A 34 1.68 -3.45 -1.76
CA LYS A 34 2.80 -4.38 -2.05
C LYS A 34 4.11 -3.90 -1.41
N ALA A 35 4.42 -2.61 -1.51
CA ALA A 35 5.62 -2.05 -0.90
C ALA A 35 5.60 -2.21 0.63
N ILE A 36 4.49 -1.89 1.28
CA ILE A 36 4.30 -2.06 2.73
C ILE A 36 4.33 -3.54 3.12
N SER A 37 3.70 -4.42 2.33
CA SER A 37 3.72 -5.87 2.56
C SER A 37 5.14 -6.43 2.53
N ASN A 38 5.92 -6.07 1.50
CA ASN A 38 7.31 -6.48 1.37
C ASN A 38 8.18 -5.88 2.49
N PHE A 39 7.98 -4.61 2.82
CA PHE A 39 8.68 -3.97 3.95
C PHE A 39 8.40 -4.67 5.27
N ARG A 40 7.13 -5.02 5.52
CA ARG A 40 6.74 -5.78 6.71
C ARG A 40 7.34 -7.18 6.71
N ARG A 41 7.36 -7.89 5.58
CA ARG A 41 7.95 -9.24 5.48
C ARG A 41 9.46 -9.22 5.74
N ALA A 42 10.17 -8.22 5.23
CA ALA A 42 11.57 -8.00 5.51
C ALA A 42 11.82 -7.64 6.99
N ALA A 43 11.00 -6.75 7.56
CA ALA A 43 11.08 -6.37 8.97
C ALA A 43 10.78 -7.53 9.93
N ASP A 44 9.83 -8.40 9.57
CA ASP A 44 9.48 -9.61 10.32
C ASP A 44 10.50 -10.76 10.10
N GLY A 45 11.57 -10.54 9.31
CA GLY A 45 12.59 -11.55 9.02
C GLY A 45 12.07 -12.76 8.22
N LYS A 46 10.95 -12.61 7.50
CA LYS A 46 10.31 -13.69 6.73
C LYS A 46 10.81 -13.79 5.29
N ASP A 47 11.64 -12.85 4.85
CA ASP A 47 12.44 -12.97 3.64
C ASP A 47 13.81 -13.59 3.97
N GLN A 48 13.78 -14.80 4.52
CA GLN A 48 14.96 -15.65 4.49
C GLN A 48 14.99 -16.27 3.09
N VAL A 49 15.92 -15.82 2.26
CA VAL A 49 16.32 -16.59 1.07
C VAL A 49 16.74 -17.96 1.59
N GLU A 50 15.90 -18.96 1.38
CA GLU A 50 16.23 -20.35 1.63
C GLU A 50 17.28 -20.74 0.60
N ILE A 51 18.54 -20.40 0.86
CA ILE A 51 19.67 -20.96 0.13
C ILE A 51 19.63 -22.45 0.50
N ASN A 52 19.14 -23.29 -0.39
CA ASN A 52 19.13 -24.74 -0.20
C ASN A 52 20.44 -25.31 -0.77
N PRO A 53 21.49 -25.56 0.06
CA PRO A 53 22.80 -26.01 -0.41
C PRO A 53 22.83 -27.48 -0.86
N LYS A 54 21.71 -28.10 -1.27
CA LYS A 54 21.63 -29.55 -1.55
C LYS A 54 21.43 -29.92 -3.03
N ALA A 55 21.94 -29.13 -3.97
CA ALA A 55 21.87 -29.45 -5.40
C ALA A 55 23.24 -29.70 -6.06
N GLU A 56 24.31 -29.88 -5.26
CA GLU A 56 25.64 -30.24 -5.77
C GLU A 56 26.29 -31.24 -4.80
N SER A 57 26.05 -32.54 -5.00
CA SER A 57 26.83 -33.65 -4.46
C SER A 57 26.72 -34.84 -5.40
#